data_AF-A0A7W1P6X1-F1
#
_entry.id   AF-A0A7W1P6X1-F1
#
_cell.length_a   1.000
_cell.length_b   1.000
_cell.length_c   1.000
_cell.angle_alpha   90.00
_cell.angle_beta   90.00
_cell.angle_gamma   90.00
#
_symmetry.space_group_name_H-M   'P 1'
#
loop_
_entity.id
_entity.type
_entity.pdbx_description
1 polymer ?
#
loop_
_entity_poly.entity_id
_entity_poly.type
_entity_poly.pdbx_seq_one_letter_code
_entity_poly.pdbx_strand_id
1 'polypeptide(L)' 'MPPSLHEGPLREALRENRDATIAIYPGANHLFQRAVTGHVTEYATLEQGVRAEAAGGPCEVDSRRRAVTAG' A
#
# COMPACT_ATOMS: atom_id res chain seq x y z
N MET A 1 -6.17 10.70 -6.72
CA MET A 1 -7.34 9.84 -6.42
C MET A 1 -7.24 9.44 -4.96
N PRO A 2 -8.18 9.88 -4.09
CA PRO A 2 -8.02 9.76 -2.63
C PRO A 2 -8.24 8.31 -2.15
N PRO A 3 -7.48 7.82 -1.16
CA PRO A 3 -7.63 6.47 -0.61
C PRO A 3 -9.05 6.15 -0.11
N SER A 4 -9.77 7.16 0.40
CA SER A 4 -11.11 7.01 1.00
C SER A 4 -12.16 6.43 0.05
N LEU A 5 -12.00 6.57 -1.27
CA LEU A 5 -12.91 5.98 -2.25
C LEU A 5 -12.77 4.45 -2.34
N HIS A 6 -11.64 3.88 -1.92
CA HIS A 6 -11.38 2.44 -2.00
C HIS A 6 -11.27 1.77 -0.62
N GLU A 7 -10.88 2.51 0.42
CA GLU A 7 -10.61 1.95 1.73
C GLU A 7 -11.83 1.21 2.32
N GLY A 8 -13.00 1.86 2.32
CA GLY A 8 -14.24 1.26 2.85
C GLY A 8 -14.61 -0.04 2.13
N PRO A 9 -14.76 -0.04 0.79
CA PRO A 9 -15.03 -1.24 0.02
C PRO A 9 -13.97 -2.35 0.20
N LEU A 10 -12.68 -2.00 0.29
CA LEU A 10 -11.61 -2.98 0.52
C LEU A 10 -11.70 -3.62 1.91
N ARG A 11 -11.95 -2.82 2.96
CA ARG A 11 -12.13 -3.33 4.33
C ARG A 11 -13.33 -4.25 4.43
N GLU A 12 -14.42 -3.92 3.75
CA GLU A 12 -15.61 -4.75 3.71
C GLU A 12 -15.36 -6.08 2.98
N ALA A 13 -14.77 -6.02 1.78
CA ALA A 13 -14.51 -7.20 0.96
C ALA A 13 -13.49 -8.17 1.59
N LEU A 14 -12.54 -7.64 2.37
CA LEU A 14 -11.48 -8.43 3.00
C LEU A 14 -11.75 -8.75 4.47
N ARG A 15 -12.93 -8.40 5.02
CA ARG A 15 -13.24 -8.53 6.45
C ARG A 15 -12.99 -9.93 7.02
N GLU A 16 -13.22 -10.97 6.23
CA GLU A 16 -13.10 -12.38 6.68
C GLU A 16 -11.73 -13.00 6.35
N ASN A 17 -10.88 -12.31 5.59
CA ASN A 17 -9.55 -12.80 5.24
C ASN A 17 -8.51 -12.37 6.28
N ARG A 18 -8.15 -13.28 7.19
CA ARG A 18 -7.19 -13.02 8.28
C ARG A 18 -5.74 -12.86 7.82
N ASP A 19 -5.42 -13.28 6.60
CA ASP A 19 -4.08 -13.14 6.02
C ASP A 19 -3.92 -11.82 5.23
N ALA A 20 -5.01 -11.04 5.09
CA ALA A 20 -4.98 -9.76 4.39
C ALA A 20 -4.48 -8.62 5.30
N THR A 21 -3.63 -7.76 4.74
CA THR A 21 -3.21 -6.49 5.37
C THR A 21 -3.58 -5.33 4.45
N ILE A 22 -4.22 -4.31 5.01
CA ILE A 22 -4.55 -3.07 4.31
C ILE A 22 -3.59 -1.97 4.79
N ALA A 23 -2.79 -1.42 3.88
CA ALA A 23 -1.88 -0.33 4.14
C ALA A 23 -2.28 0.91 3.32
N ILE A 24 -2.26 2.07 3.97
CA ILE A 24 -2.42 3.38 3.32
C ILE A 24 -1.04 4.01 3.27
N TYR A 25 -0.62 4.49 2.10
CA TYR A 25 0.63 5.22 1.91
C TYR A 25 0.33 6.72 1.78
N PRO A 26 0.48 7.51 2.87
CA PRO A 26 0.18 8.93 2.83
C PRO A 26 1.12 9.65 1.87
N GLY A 27 0.57 10.55 1.05
CA GLY A 27 1.37 11.29 0.07
C GLY A 27 1.84 10.44 -1.13
N ALA A 28 1.29 9.24 -1.31
CA ALA A 28 1.44 8.50 -2.56
C ALA A 28 0.27 8.80 -3.52
N ASN A 29 0.55 8.86 -4.82
CA ASN A 29 -0.47 8.84 -5.86
C ASN A 29 -0.98 7.39 -6.10
N HIS A 30 -1.92 7.22 -7.03
CA HIS A 30 -2.49 5.91 -7.36
C HIS A 30 -1.54 4.96 -8.10
N LEU A 31 -0.34 5.42 -8.45
CA LEU A 31 0.75 4.62 -9.01
C LEU A 31 1.78 4.23 -7.95
N PHE A 32 1.49 4.49 -6.67
CA PHE A 32 2.42 4.30 -5.54
C PHE A 32 3.70 5.14 -5.64
N GLN A 33 3.64 6.28 -6.32
CA GLN A 33 4.74 7.24 -6.36
C GLN A 33 4.48 8.37 -5.37
N ARG A 34 5.53 8.86 -4.72
CA ARG A 34 5.44 10.05 -3.86
C ARG A 34 4.94 11.24 -4.68
N ALA A 35 3.88 11.90 -4.23
CA ALA A 35 3.26 13.03 -4.91
C ALA A 35 2.68 14.01 -3.89
N VAL A 36 2.51 15.28 -4.28
CA VAL A 36 1.93 16.31 -3.40
C VAL A 36 0.41 16.31 -3.53
N THR A 37 -0.11 16.28 -4.75
CA THR A 37 -1.55 16.36 -5.01
C THR A 37 -2.14 15.07 -5.58
N GLY A 38 -1.30 14.22 -6.16
CA GLY A 38 -1.70 12.99 -6.85
C GLY A 38 -2.38 13.24 -8.21
N HIS A 39 -2.21 14.42 -8.79
CA HIS A 39 -2.75 14.79 -10.10
C HIS A 39 -1.80 14.37 -11.22
N VAL A 40 -2.36 14.02 -12.39
CA VAL A 40 -1.59 13.62 -13.57
C VAL A 40 -0.63 14.71 -14.05
N THR A 41 -0.95 15.97 -13.79
CA THR A 41 -0.11 17.13 -14.13
C THR A 41 1.22 17.13 -13.39
N GLU A 42 1.35 16.43 -12.25
CA GLU A 42 2.62 16.30 -11.53
C GLU A 42 3.58 15.29 -12.20
N TYR A 43 3.10 14.44 -13.11
CA TYR A 43 3.87 13.27 -13.58
C TYR A 43 5.18 13.63 -14.27
N ALA A 44 5.22 14.80 -14.92
CA ALA A 44 6.43 15.31 -15.54
C ALA A 44 7.53 15.67 -14.53
N THR A 45 7.17 15.94 -13.28
CA THR A 45 8.10 16.34 -12.21
C THR A 45 8.32 15.26 -11.15
N LEU A 46 7.59 14.14 -11.22
CA LEU A 46 7.84 13.01 -10.34
C LEU A 46 9.19 12.35 -10.68
N GLU A 47 9.90 11.88 -9.67
CA GLU A 47 11.13 11.12 -9.87
C GLU A 47 10.84 9.89 -10.75
N GLN A 48 11.56 9.79 -11.87
CA GLN A 48 11.43 8.68 -12.81
C GLN A 48 12.56 7.69 -12.60
N GLY A 49 12.21 6.47 -12.15
CA GLY A 49 13.16 5.37 -12.00
C GLY A 49 12.97 4.59 -10.70
N VAL A 50 13.07 3.26 -10.80
CA VAL A 50 12.92 2.36 -9.65
C VAL A 50 14.10 2.54 -8.70
N ARG A 51 13.83 3.16 -7.55
CA ARG A 51 14.30 2.62 -6.28
C ARG A 51 13.08 2.45 -5.38
N ALA A 52 12.65 1.20 -5.26
CA ALA A 52 11.65 0.79 -4.29
C ALA A 52 12.25 0.91 -2.89
N GLU A 53 12.34 2.12 -2.36
CA GLU A 53 12.41 2.38 -0.93
C GLU A 53 11.45 3.54 -0.62
N ALA A 54 10.16 3.26 -0.81
CA ALA A 54 9.10 4.12 -0.31
C ALA A 54 9.08 4.03 1.22
N ALA A 55 9.96 4.79 1.89
CA ALA A 55 9.86 5.26 3.28
C ALA A 55 9.26 4.29 4.33
N GLY A 56 9.63 3.02 4.21
CA GLY A 56 9.32 1.91 5.09
C GLY A 56 10.12 0.75 4.52
N GLY A 57 10.85 0.02 5.35
CA GLY A 57 11.66 -1.11 4.90
C GLY A 57 10.85 -2.10 4.04
N PRO A 58 11.50 -3.07 3.38
CA PRO A 58 10.80 -4.03 2.55
C PRO A 58 9.57 -4.53 3.32
N CYS A 59 8.42 -4.53 2.66
CA CYS A 59 7.28 -5.31 3.13
C CYS A 59 7.75 -6.76 3.14
N GLU A 60 8.38 -7.16 4.24
CA GLU A 60 8.90 -8.50 4.45
C GLU A 60 7.66 -9.36 4.68
N VAL A 61 7.19 -9.96 3.60
CA VAL A 61 6.28 -11.08 3.69
C VAL A 61 7.07 -12.20 4.35
N ASP A 62 6.96 -12.29 5.68
CA ASP A 62 7.48 -13.41 6.45
C ASP A 62 6.70 -14.67 6.06
N SER A 63 7.19 -15.33 5.01
CA SER A 63 6.75 -16.64 4.52
C SER A 63 6.90 -17.76 5.58
N ARG A 64 7.42 -17.45 6.78
CA ARG A 64 7.64 -18.39 7.88
C ARG A 64 6.73 -18.17 9.08
N ARG A 65 5.63 -17.41 8.99
CA ARG A 65 4.58 -17.46 10.03
C ARG A 65 3.82 -18.79 9.96
N ARG A 66 4.52 -19.84 10.37
CA ARG A 66 4.03 -21.21 10.55
C ARG A 66 2.87 -21.12 11.52
N ALA A 67 1.72 -21.66 11.12
CA ALA A 67 0.64 -21.96 12.03
C ALA A 67 1.22 -22.74 13.22
N VAL A 68 1.07 -22.19 14.42
CA VAL A 68 1.24 -22.94 15.66
C VAL A 68 -0.12 -22.96 16.33
N THR A 69 -0.83 -24.05 16.13
CA THR A 69 -1.77 -24.56 17.11
C THR A 69 -0.97 -24.94 18.37
N ALA A 70 -1.25 -24.28 19.48
CA ALA A 70 -1.08 -24.84 20.81
C ALA A 70 -2.53 -25.03 21.32
N GLY A 71 -2.98 -26.22 21.72
CA GLY A 71 -2.27 -27.21 22.53
C GLY A 71 -2.83 -27.09 23.94
#